data_AF-A0A376TRM7-F1
#
_entry.id   AF-A0A376TRM7-F1
#
_cell.length_a   1.000
_cell.length_b   1.000
_cell.length_c   1.000
_cell.angle_alpha   90.00
_cell.angle_beta   90.00
_cell.angle_gamma   90.00
#
_symmetry.space_group_name_H-M   'P 1'
#
loop_
_entity.id
_entity.type
_entity.pdbx_description
1 polymer ?
#
loop_
_entity_poly.entity_id
_entity_poly.type
_entity_poly.pdbx_seq_one_letter_code
_entity_poly.pdbx_strand_id
1 'polypeptide(L)' 'MQKRAIYPGTFDPITNGHIDIVTRATQMFDHVILAIAASPSKKTDVYPGRACGAGTAGNRASGERGSGRV' A
#
# COMPACT_ATOMS: atom_id res chain seq x y z
N MET A 1 -11.23 27.95 -27.36
CA MET A 1 -11.94 27.45 -26.16
C MET A 1 -10.96 26.61 -25.36
N GLN A 2 -10.81 26.87 -24.06
CA GLN A 2 -9.95 26.07 -23.17
C GLN A 2 -10.71 24.80 -22.76
N LYS A 3 -10.19 23.62 -23.10
CA LYS A 3 -10.82 22.34 -22.77
C LYS A 3 -10.28 21.82 -21.45
N ARG A 4 -11.19 21.64 -20.48
CA ARG A 4 -10.87 21.14 -19.14
C ARG A 4 -11.39 19.72 -18.95
N ALA A 5 -10.58 18.85 -18.36
CA ALA A 5 -10.96 17.50 -17.96
C ALA A 5 -10.84 17.33 -16.44
N ILE A 6 -11.70 16.47 -15.88
CA ILE A 6 -11.68 16.11 -14.46
C ILE A 6 -11.50 14.59 -14.37
N TYR A 7 -10.54 14.14 -13.57
CA TYR A 7 -10.28 12.73 -13.31
C TYR A 7 -10.40 12.44 -11.80
N PRO A 8 -11.56 11.96 -11.33
CA PRO A 8 -11.78 11.65 -9.91
C PRO A 8 -11.30 10.24 -9.53
N GLY A 9 -10.82 10.08 -8.29
CA GLY A 9 -10.42 8.77 -7.77
C GLY A 9 -9.85 8.82 -6.35
N THR A 10 -9.69 7.66 -5.70
CA THR A 10 -9.02 7.58 -4.38
C THR A 10 -7.50 7.52 -4.49
N PHE A 11 -6.96 7.08 -5.64
CA PHE A 11 -5.52 7.01 -5.94
C PHE A 11 -4.66 6.37 -4.82
N ASP A 12 -5.19 5.30 -4.20
CA ASP A 12 -4.58 4.63 -3.04
C ASP A 12 -4.38 3.13 -3.33
N PRO A 13 -3.16 2.70 -3.72
CA PRO A 13 -2.00 3.52 -4.10
C PRO A 13 -2.12 4.06 -5.53
N ILE A 14 -1.39 5.13 -5.85
CA ILE A 14 -1.22 5.56 -7.24
C ILE A 14 -0.37 4.52 -7.98
N THR A 15 -0.83 4.12 -9.16
CA THR A 15 -0.19 3.08 -9.98
C THR A 15 0.24 3.66 -11.33
N ASN A 16 1.13 2.96 -12.04
CA ASN A 16 1.57 3.37 -13.39
C ASN A 16 0.39 3.54 -14.37
N GLY A 17 -0.71 2.80 -14.18
CA GLY A 17 -1.93 2.97 -14.97
C GLY A 17 -2.59 4.34 -14.78
N HIS A 18 -2.61 4.87 -13.55
CA HIS A 18 -3.13 6.22 -13.28
C HIS A 18 -2.26 7.28 -13.97
N ILE A 19 -0.93 7.11 -13.94
CA ILE A 19 0.03 8.02 -14.58
C ILE A 19 -0.14 8.01 -16.10
N ASP A 20 -0.33 6.84 -16.71
CA ASP A 20 -0.57 6.69 -18.14
C ASP A 20 -1.85 7.42 -18.59
N ILE A 21 -2.94 7.30 -17.82
CA ILE A 21 -4.20 8.01 -18.07
C ILE A 21 -4.01 9.53 -18.00
N VAL A 22 -3.35 10.03 -16.96
CA VAL A 22 -3.06 11.46 -16.81
C VAL A 22 -2.18 11.96 -17.97
N THR A 23 -1.17 11.18 -18.36
CA THR A 23 -0.25 11.51 -19.46
C THR A 23 -0.97 11.61 -20.81
N ARG A 24 -1.95 10.76 -21.08
CA ARG A 24 -2.78 10.88 -22.29
C ARG A 24 -3.74 12.06 -22.19
N ALA A 25 -4.31 12.31 -21.02
CA ALA A 25 -5.25 13.42 -20.82
C ALA A 25 -4.58 14.79 -21.02
N THR A 26 -3.34 14.98 -20.57
CA THR A 26 -2.61 16.24 -20.74
C THR A 26 -2.25 16.55 -22.20
N GLN A 27 -2.27 15.55 -23.10
CA GLN A 27 -2.06 15.75 -24.53
C GLN A 27 -3.35 16.19 -25.26
N MET A 28 -4.52 15.96 -24.65
CA MET A 28 -5.83 16.23 -25.27
C MET A 28 -6.55 17.44 -24.67
N PHE A 29 -6.22 17.82 -23.44
CA PHE A 29 -6.87 18.89 -22.68
C PHE A 29 -5.85 19.90 -22.20
N ASP A 30 -6.22 21.19 -22.25
CA ASP A 30 -5.38 22.29 -21.77
C ASP A 30 -5.22 22.24 -20.24
N HIS A 31 -6.22 21.70 -19.53
CA HIS A 31 -6.20 21.50 -18.09
C HIS A 31 -6.79 20.16 -17.68
N VAL A 32 -6.07 19.42 -16.84
CA VAL A 32 -6.53 18.18 -16.21
C VAL A 32 -6.56 18.37 -14.69
N ILE A 33 -7.73 18.19 -14.08
CA ILE A 33 -7.93 18.33 -12.64
C ILE A 33 -8.06 16.93 -12.03
N LEU A 34 -7.15 16.57 -11.13
CA LEU A 34 -7.17 15.29 -10.42
C LEU A 34 -7.96 15.46 -9.10
N ALA A 35 -9.17 14.92 -9.03
CA ALA A 35 -10.03 15.05 -7.86
C ALA A 35 -9.83 13.85 -6.92
N ILE A 36 -8.90 14.01 -5.96
CA ILE A 36 -8.52 12.94 -5.02
C ILE A 36 -9.52 12.88 -3.86
N ALA A 37 -10.27 11.79 -3.79
CA ALA A 37 -11.19 11.54 -2.68
C ALA A 37 -10.42 10.97 -1.47
N ALA A 38 -10.42 11.71 -0.36
CA ALA A 38 -9.91 11.19 0.91
C ALA A 38 -10.82 10.05 1.40
N SER A 39 -10.29 8.84 1.49
CA SER A 39 -10.98 7.68 2.06
C SER A 39 -10.37 7.33 3.42
N PRO A 40 -10.94 7.77 4.55
CA PRO A 40 -10.38 7.50 5.89
C PRO A 40 -10.43 6.02 6.32
N SER A 41 -11.09 5.15 5.54
CA SER A 41 -11.29 3.73 5.85
C SER A 41 -10.41 2.77 5.05
N LYS A 42 -9.59 3.25 4.11
CA LYS A 42 -8.65 2.38 3.39
C LYS A 42 -7.33 2.34 4.14
N LYS A 43 -6.99 1.17 4.70
CA LYS A 43 -5.61 0.88 5.06
C LYS A 43 -4.84 0.76 3.73
N THR A 44 -4.09 1.80 3.41
CA THR A 44 -3.09 1.83 2.35
C THR A 44 -2.08 0.70 2.62
N ASP A 45 -2.31 -0.47 2.03
CA ASP A 45 -1.32 -1.57 2.03
C ASP A 45 -0.25 -1.21 1.00
N VAL A 46 0.62 -0.28 1.40
CA VAL A 46 1.85 0.00 0.68
C VAL A 46 2.75 -1.20 0.92
N TYR A 47 2.97 -1.99 -0.13
CA TYR A 47 4.00 -3.02 -0.30
C TYR A 47 4.58 -3.60 1.02
N PRO A 48 4.34 -4.87 1.40
CA PRO A 48 4.97 -5.51 2.55
C PRO A 48 6.45 -5.81 2.26
N GLY A 49 7.23 -4.76 2.04
CA GLY A 49 8.67 -4.80 1.87
C GLY A 49 9.34 -4.86 3.23
N ARG A 50 9.62 -6.09 3.68
CA ARG A 50 10.37 -6.48 4.88
C ARG A 50 9.56 -6.45 6.18
N ALA A 51 8.84 -7.53 6.45
CA ALA A 51 8.82 -8.05 7.81
C ALA A 51 10.26 -8.46 8.16
N CYS A 52 11.02 -7.58 8.81
CA CYS A 52 12.24 -7.97 9.50
C CYS A 52 11.82 -8.97 10.58
N GLY A 53 12.44 -10.15 10.59
CA GLY A 53 11.96 -11.33 11.31
C GLY A 53 11.60 -11.07 12.76
N ALA A 54 10.33 -11.25 13.10
CA ALA A 54 9.91 -11.48 14.48
C ALA A 54 10.40 -12.88 14.86
N GLY A 55 11.60 -12.96 15.43
CA GLY A 55 12.05 -14.16 16.12
C GLY A 55 11.09 -14.45 17.27
N THR A 56 10.21 -15.43 17.11
CA THR A 56 9.46 -16.04 18.21
C THR A 56 10.40 -16.95 19.00
N ALA A 57 11.36 -16.36 19.71
CA ALA A 57 12.15 -17.05 20.72
C ALA A 57 11.67 -16.60 22.10
N GLY A 58 10.71 -17.32 22.68
CA GLY A 58 10.26 -17.00 24.03
C GLY A 58 9.00 -17.70 24.52
N ASN A 59 8.93 -19.03 24.41
CA ASN A 59 8.20 -19.80 25.42
C ASN A 59 8.76 -21.23 25.51
N ARG A 60 9.89 -21.40 26.22
CA ARG A 60 10.25 -22.71 26.77
C ARG A 60 9.33 -22.95 27.95
N ALA A 61 8.24 -23.65 27.69
CA ALA A 61 7.40 -24.24 28.72
C ALA A 61 8.23 -25.22 29.56
N SER A 62 7.98 -25.13 30.87
CA SER A 62 8.51 -25.97 31.94
C SER A 62 8.09 -27.45 31.81
N GLY A 63 8.91 -28.36 32.35
CA GLY A 63 8.63 -29.79 32.54
C GLY A 63 9.29 -30.66 31.46
N GLU A 64 10.09 -31.68 31.75
CA GLU A 64 10.04 -32.64 32.84
C GLU A 64 11.44 -33.04 33.34
N ARG A 65 11.53 -33.28 34.65
CA ARG A 65 12.63 -33.96 35.33
C ARG A 65 12.53 -35.46 35.02
N GLY A 66 13.65 -36.12 34.72
CA GLY A 66 13.70 -37.58 34.70
C GLY A 66 15.08 -38.17 34.44
N SER A 67 15.82 -38.43 35.53
CA SER A 67 16.75 -39.57 35.72
C SER A 67 17.76 -39.88 34.58
N GLY A 68 19.05 -39.59 34.71
CA GLY A 68 19.92 -40.24 35.68
C GLY A 68 20.60 -41.49 35.08
N ARG A 69 21.84 -41.35 34.60
CA ARG A 69 22.93 -42.32 34.82
C ARG A 69 24.28 -41.74 34.40
N VAL A 70 25.22 -42.01 35.30
CA VAL A 70 26.68 -41.83 35.21
C VAL A 70 27.24 -42.42 33.93
#